data_AF-V8GAN3-F1
#
_entry.id   AF-V8GAN3-F1
#
_cell.length_a   1.000
_cell.length_b   1.000
_cell.length_c   1.000
_cell.angle_alpha   90.00
_cell.angle_beta   90.00
_cell.angle_gamma   90.00
#
_symmetry.space_group_name_H-M   'P 1'
#
loop_
_entity.id
_entity.type
_entity.pdbx_description
1 polymer ?
#
loop_
_entity_poly.entity_id
_entity_poly.type
_entity_poly.pdbx_seq_one_letter_code
_entity_poly.pdbx_strand_id
1 'polypeptide(L)'
;MEQPLRVILEPFDIEDKERCSQVIASLMPLFEAYHAEHYPDAPFVFNFMEFVKDWWHNEKLLVVAYQGDTAVGFSYARVGGNLFTSEPEIFITHSYPSINSDTIKHATLDAHLIVREMNSLLVQLLPLYRCVKLRD
;
A
#
# COMPACT_ATOMS: atom_id res chain seq x y z
N MET A 1 -15.62 9.39 19.12
CA MET A 1 -15.78 9.86 17.74
C MET A 1 -14.88 9.00 16.88
N GLU A 2 -15.43 8.24 15.94
CA GLU A 2 -14.61 7.49 14.98
C GLU A 2 -13.90 8.48 14.04
N GLN A 3 -12.59 8.32 13.89
CA GLN A 3 -11.82 9.13 12.95
C GLN A 3 -12.12 8.66 11.51
N PRO A 4 -12.29 9.59 10.56
CA PRO A 4 -12.57 9.22 9.18
C PRO A 4 -11.38 8.50 8.53
N LEU A 5 -11.69 7.58 7.62
CA LEU A 5 -10.70 6.94 6.76
C LEU A 5 -10.15 7.96 5.76
N ARG A 6 -8.83 8.10 5.69
CA ARG A 6 -8.12 8.93 4.72
C ARG A 6 -7.21 8.04 3.88
N VAL A 7 -7.38 8.06 2.57
CA VAL A 7 -6.51 7.32 1.62
C VAL A 7 -5.67 8.30 0.84
N ILE A 8 -4.35 8.08 0.79
CA ILE A 8 -3.42 8.95 0.08
C ILE A 8 -2.48 8.14 -0.81
N LEU A 9 -2.00 8.78 -1.88
CA LEU A 9 -0.80 8.36 -2.58
C LEU A 9 0.38 8.84 -1.74
N GLU A 10 1.11 7.89 -1.16
CA GLU A 10 2.25 8.17 -0.31
C GLU A 10 3.45 8.52 -1.19
N PRO A 11 3.99 9.77 -1.11
CA PRO A 11 5.22 10.13 -1.81
C PRO A 11 6.38 9.34 -1.22
N PHE A 12 6.66 8.19 -1.82
CA PHE A 12 7.79 7.35 -1.47
C PHE A 12 8.90 7.58 -2.49
N ASP A 13 9.91 8.33 -2.07
CA ASP A 13 11.12 8.61 -2.83
C ASP A 13 12.30 7.92 -2.13
N ILE A 14 12.92 6.94 -2.80
CA ILE A 14 14.04 6.18 -2.22
C ILE A 14 15.30 7.02 -2.02
N GLU A 15 15.42 8.14 -2.71
CA GLU A 15 16.55 9.05 -2.55
C GLU A 15 16.40 9.89 -1.26
N ASP A 16 15.17 10.13 -0.80
CA ASP A 16 14.87 10.75 0.50
C ASP A 16 14.83 9.69 1.62
N LYS A 17 16.01 9.40 2.18
CA LYS A 17 16.19 8.42 3.26
C LYS A 17 15.35 8.71 4.49
N GLU A 18 15.16 9.99 4.85
CA GLU A 18 14.38 10.37 6.02
C GLU A 18 12.91 10.06 5.77
N ARG A 19 12.37 10.46 4.62
CA ARG A 19 10.99 10.18 4.26
C ARG A 19 10.72 8.68 4.13
N CYS A 20 11.62 7.93 3.50
CA CYS A 20 11.52 6.47 3.44
C CYS A 20 11.44 5.82 4.81
N SER A 21 12.31 6.23 5.73
CA SER A 21 12.35 5.66 7.07
C SER A 21 11.05 5.94 7.83
N GLN A 22 10.48 7.14 7.68
CA GLN A 22 9.19 7.50 8.28
C GLN A 22 8.03 6.68 7.72
N VAL A 23 7.95 6.52 6.40
CA VAL A 23 6.89 5.73 5.76
C VAL A 23 7.03 4.24 6.11
N ILE A 24 8.24 3.70 6.13
CA ILE A 24 8.46 2.30 6.54
C ILE A 24 8.09 2.11 8.01
N ALA A 25 8.45 3.05 8.88
CA ALA A 25 8.09 3.00 10.30
C ALA A 25 6.56 3.04 10.49
N SER A 26 5.82 3.82 9.70
CA SER A 26 4.36 3.85 9.78
C SER A 26 3.69 2.57 9.26
N LEU A 27 4.31 1.88 8.31
CA LEU A 27 3.82 0.61 7.76
C LEU A 27 4.28 -0.62 8.55
N MET A 28 5.31 -0.51 9.41
CA MET A 28 5.85 -1.65 10.16
C MET A 28 4.79 -2.44 10.94
N PRO A 29 3.85 -1.80 11.67
CA PRO A 29 2.79 -2.52 12.37
C PRO A 29 1.88 -3.33 11.42
N LEU A 30 1.68 -2.86 10.19
CA LEU A 30 0.91 -3.58 9.17
C LEU A 30 1.67 -4.80 8.65
N PHE A 31 2.99 -4.68 8.45
CA PHE A 31 3.81 -5.83 8.05
C PHE A 31 3.90 -6.89 9.14
N GLU A 32 4.04 -6.47 10.40
CA GLU A 32 4.02 -7.38 11.54
C GLU A 32 2.67 -8.11 11.65
N ALA A 33 1.56 -7.38 11.48
CA ALA A 33 0.22 -7.97 11.49
C ALA A 33 0.03 -8.98 10.35
N TYR A 34 0.39 -8.61 9.12
CA TYR A 34 0.34 -9.50 7.96
C TYR A 34 1.17 -10.77 8.18
N HIS A 35 2.40 -10.60 8.68
CA HIS A 35 3.30 -11.72 8.94
C HIS A 35 2.77 -12.63 10.04
N ALA A 36 2.24 -12.10 11.14
CA ALA A 36 1.65 -12.90 12.21
C ALA A 36 0.45 -13.74 11.72
N GLU A 37 -0.33 -13.20 10.78
CA GLU A 37 -1.48 -13.88 10.17
C GLU A 37 -1.06 -15.02 9.22
N HIS A 38 -0.01 -14.80 8.41
CA HIS A 38 0.38 -15.72 7.32
C HIS A 38 1.53 -16.67 7.69
N TYR A 39 2.36 -16.30 8.68
CA TYR A 39 3.58 -16.99 9.08
C TYR A 39 3.75 -17.02 10.62
N PRO A 40 2.77 -17.56 11.38
CA PRO A 40 2.71 -17.45 12.84
C PRO A 40 3.91 -18.07 13.57
N ASP A 41 4.55 -19.09 13.00
CA ASP A 41 5.67 -19.81 13.60
C ASP A 41 7.05 -19.26 13.19
N ALA A 42 7.09 -18.24 12.32
CA ALA A 42 8.33 -17.65 11.83
C ALA A 42 8.59 -16.29 12.51
N PRO A 43 9.85 -15.96 12.86
CA PRO A 43 10.17 -14.61 13.31
C PRO A 43 9.88 -13.60 12.20
N PHE A 44 9.30 -12.46 12.54
CA PHE A 44 9.15 -11.36 11.60
C PHE A 44 10.52 -10.77 11.27
N VAL A 45 10.85 -10.72 9.98
CA VAL A 45 12.06 -10.10 9.45
C VAL A 45 11.66 -9.18 8.30
N PHE A 46 11.77 -7.88 8.51
CA PHE A 46 11.51 -6.90 7.47
C PHE A 46 12.68 -6.86 6.48
N ASN A 47 12.43 -7.28 5.23
CA ASN A 47 13.42 -7.20 4.15
C ASN A 47 13.25 -5.89 3.37
N PHE A 48 14.03 -4.88 3.75
CA PHE A 48 14.03 -3.57 3.08
C PHE A 48 14.33 -3.67 1.57
N MET A 49 15.26 -4.53 1.18
CA MET A 49 15.65 -4.65 -0.23
C MET A 49 14.52 -5.18 -1.10
N GLU A 50 13.74 -6.15 -0.60
CA GLU A 50 12.54 -6.63 -1.31
C GLU A 50 11.42 -5.59 -1.32
N PHE A 51 11.26 -4.82 -0.23
CA PHE A 51 10.28 -3.73 -0.17
C PHE A 51 10.55 -2.64 -1.22
N VAL A 52 11.80 -2.18 -1.33
CA VAL A 52 12.17 -1.10 -2.27
C VAL A 52 12.55 -1.58 -3.66
N LYS A 53 12.57 -2.89 -3.89
CA LYS A 53 12.77 -3.48 -5.20
C LYS A 53 11.75 -2.85 -6.15
N ASP A 54 12.15 -2.48 -7.36
CA ASP A 54 11.32 -1.77 -8.35
C ASP A 54 10.92 -0.31 -8.05
N TRP A 55 11.26 0.26 -6.88
CA TRP A 55 11.05 1.70 -6.66
C TRP A 55 11.94 2.58 -7.54
N TRP A 56 13.10 2.05 -7.92
CA TRP A 56 14.12 2.71 -8.72
C TRP A 56 13.70 2.97 -10.18
N HIS A 57 12.58 2.39 -10.62
CA HIS A 57 12.05 2.59 -11.97
C HIS A 57 10.98 3.70 -12.05
N ASN A 58 10.65 4.39 -10.95
CA ASN A 58 9.56 5.38 -10.88
C ASN A 58 8.18 4.86 -11.32
N GLU A 59 8.03 3.53 -11.36
CA GLU A 59 6.81 2.87 -11.80
C GLU A 59 5.95 2.44 -10.61
N LYS A 60 6.48 2.44 -9.38
CA LYS A 60 5.75 2.01 -8.19
C LYS A 60 4.92 3.12 -7.55
N LEU A 61 3.71 2.74 -7.15
CA LEU A 61 2.75 3.55 -6.41
C LEU A 61 2.53 2.87 -5.05
N LEU A 62 2.65 3.66 -3.99
CA LEU A 62 2.28 3.25 -2.64
C LEU A 62 1.03 4.02 -2.24
N VAL A 63 -0.09 3.32 -2.12
CA VAL A 63 -1.31 3.90 -1.58
C VAL A 63 -1.46 3.43 -0.15
N VAL A 64 -1.71 4.36 0.78
CA VAL A 64 -1.85 4.03 2.21
C VAL A 64 -3.17 4.59 2.72
N ALA A 65 -3.89 3.74 3.44
CA ALA A 65 -5.10 4.09 4.16
C ALA A 65 -4.74 4.38 5.63
N TYR A 66 -5.21 5.51 6.13
CA TYR A 66 -5.01 5.97 7.50
C TYR A 66 -6.35 6.17 8.21
N GLN A 67 -6.40 5.81 9.49
CA GLN A 67 -7.44 6.24 10.41
C GLN A 67 -6.77 7.08 11.51
N GLY A 68 -7.03 8.40 11.46
CA GLY A 68 -6.18 9.36 12.17
C GLY A 68 -4.74 9.32 11.67
N ASP A 69 -3.80 9.10 12.60
CA ASP A 69 -2.36 9.00 12.31
C ASP A 69 -1.89 7.54 12.15
N THR A 70 -2.79 6.57 12.30
CA THR A 70 -2.47 5.14 12.22
C THR A 70 -2.70 4.62 10.81
N ALA A 71 -1.70 3.99 10.21
CA ALA A 71 -1.88 3.28 8.95
C ALA A 71 -2.72 2.00 9.20
N VAL A 72 -3.80 1.84 8.44
CA VAL A 72 -4.76 0.73 8.56
C VAL A 72 -4.85 -0.11 7.29
N GLY A 73 -4.08 0.22 6.26
CA GLY A 73 -3.94 -0.60 5.08
C GLY A 73 -2.98 0.02 4.09
N PHE A 74 -2.44 -0.79 3.19
CA PHE A 74 -1.61 -0.32 2.09
C PHE A 74 -1.88 -1.12 0.82
N SER A 75 -1.58 -0.50 -0.31
CA SER A 75 -1.59 -1.13 -1.62
C SER A 75 -0.32 -0.73 -2.38
N TYR A 76 0.41 -1.74 -2.84
CA TYR A 76 1.48 -1.60 -3.80
C TYR A 76 0.91 -1.79 -5.19
N ALA A 77 1.07 -0.78 -6.03
CA ALA A 77 0.77 -0.89 -7.44
C ALA A 77 1.98 -0.47 -8.28
N ARG A 78 1.98 -0.87 -9.55
CA ARG A 78 2.99 -0.45 -10.53
C ARG A 78 2.34 -0.01 -11.83
N VAL A 79 2.90 1.02 -12.46
CA VAL A 79 2.59 1.42 -13.83
C VAL A 79 3.40 0.55 -14.77
N GLY A 80 2.76 -0.09 -15.74
CA GLY A 80 3.49 -0.91 -16.71
C GLY A 80 2.71 -1.13 -18.01
N GLY A 81 3.40 -1.60 -19.04
CA GLY A 81 2.76 -2.11 -20.25
C GLY A 81 2.29 -3.55 -20.05
N ASN A 82 1.29 -3.98 -20.82
CA ASN A 82 0.94 -5.39 -20.95
C ASN A 82 1.40 -5.89 -22.34
N LEU A 83 1.67 -7.20 -22.50
CA LEU A 83 2.18 -7.78 -23.77
C LEU A 83 1.15 -7.75 -24.92
N PHE A 84 -0.10 -7.38 -24.64
CA PHE A 84 -1.26 -7.47 -25.52
C PHE A 84 -1.88 -6.10 -25.88
N THR A 85 -1.45 -5.01 -25.24
CA THR A 85 -1.95 -3.64 -25.46
C THR A 85 -0.79 -2.66 -25.44
N SER A 86 -0.82 -1.67 -26.34
CA SER A 86 0.13 -0.54 -26.35
C SER A 86 -0.07 0.43 -25.19
N GLU A 87 -1.25 0.40 -24.57
CA GLU A 87 -1.62 1.31 -23.49
C GLU A 87 -1.13 0.81 -22.13
N PRO A 88 -0.54 1.69 -21.29
CA PRO A 88 -0.09 1.30 -19.95
C PRO A 88 -1.28 1.08 -19.01
N GLU A 89 -1.07 0.26 -17.99
CA GLU A 89 -2.03 -0.09 -16.95
C GLU A 89 -1.39 0.13 -15.57
N ILE A 90 -2.22 0.33 -14.54
CA ILE A 90 -1.79 0.21 -13.15
C ILE A 90 -2.08 -1.22 -12.70
N PHE A 91 -1.06 -1.94 -12.25
CA PHE A 91 -1.15 -3.30 -11.72
C PHE A 91 -0.99 -3.26 -10.20
N ILE A 92 -2.03 -3.66 -9.47
CA ILE A 92 -1.92 -3.96 -8.06
C ILE A 92 -1.02 -5.20 -7.94
N THR A 93 0.06 -5.05 -7.19
CA THR A 93 1.01 -6.14 -6.91
C THR A 93 0.68 -6.79 -5.57
N HIS A 94 0.23 -5.98 -4.62
CA HIS A 94 -0.14 -6.44 -3.30
C HIS A 94 -1.07 -5.43 -2.64
N SER A 95 -2.08 -5.90 -1.92
CA SER A 95 -2.94 -5.06 -1.08
C SER A 95 -3.19 -5.75 0.24
N TYR A 96 -2.99 -5.01 1.34
CA TYR A 96 -3.27 -5.51 2.67
C TYR A 96 -4.18 -4.53 3.43
N PRO A 97 -5.43 -4.91 3.72
CA PRO A 97 -6.25 -4.24 4.70
C PRO A 97 -5.96 -4.78 6.10
N SER A 98 -5.76 -3.91 7.09
CA SER A 98 -5.71 -4.35 8.49
C SER A 98 -7.13 -4.58 9.01
N ILE A 99 -7.40 -5.83 9.38
CA ILE A 99 -8.67 -6.26 9.95
C ILE A 99 -8.39 -6.69 11.40
N ASN A 100 -8.46 -5.76 12.36
CA ASN A 100 -8.37 -6.08 13.78
C ASN A 100 -7.16 -6.93 14.23
N SER A 101 -5.93 -6.60 13.83
CA SER A 101 -4.81 -7.14 14.60
C SER A 101 -4.81 -6.50 15.99
N ASP A 102 -4.54 -7.28 17.04
CA ASP A 102 -4.33 -6.75 18.40
C ASP A 102 -3.22 -5.70 18.47
N THR A 103 -2.42 -5.58 17.40
CA THR A 103 -1.38 -4.59 17.18
C THR A 103 -1.95 -3.24 16.69
N ILE A 104 -3.11 -3.27 16.01
CA ILE A 104 -3.83 -2.10 15.46
C ILE A 104 -5.21 -2.02 16.14
N LYS A 105 -5.20 -1.95 17.47
CA LYS A 105 -6.38 -1.97 18.37
C LYS A 105 -7.40 -0.82 18.20
N HIS A 106 -7.24 0.01 17.17
CA HIS A 106 -8.07 1.18 16.92
C HIS A 106 -8.81 1.15 15.57
N ALA A 107 -8.58 0.16 14.71
CA ALA A 107 -9.21 0.09 13.39
C ALA A 107 -10.51 -0.72 13.39
N THR A 108 -11.65 -0.07 13.68
CA THR A 108 -13.01 -0.63 13.56
C THR A 108 -13.55 -0.64 12.12
N LEU A 109 -12.69 -0.74 11.10
CA LEU A 109 -13.09 -0.60 9.71
C LEU A 109 -13.19 -1.94 8.99
N ASP A 110 -14.21 -2.05 8.12
CA ASP A 110 -14.39 -3.19 7.21
C ASP A 110 -13.23 -3.24 6.21
N ALA A 111 -12.57 -4.40 6.13
CA ALA A 111 -11.50 -4.67 5.17
C ALA A 111 -11.90 -4.34 3.73
N HIS A 112 -13.15 -4.65 3.36
CA HIS A 112 -13.68 -4.39 2.02
C HIS A 112 -13.80 -2.90 1.76
N LEU A 113 -14.12 -2.10 2.78
CA LEU A 113 -14.12 -0.64 2.67
C LEU A 113 -12.70 -0.11 2.43
N ILE A 114 -11.72 -0.56 3.22
CA ILE A 114 -10.32 -0.13 3.08
C ILE A 114 -9.79 -0.42 1.68
N VAL A 115 -9.96 -1.65 1.19
CA VAL A 115 -9.54 -2.03 -0.17
C VAL A 115 -10.29 -1.23 -1.24
N ARG A 116 -11.60 -1.03 -1.09
CA ARG A 116 -12.40 -0.26 -2.05
C ARG A 116 -11.89 1.18 -2.18
N GLU A 117 -11.62 1.86 -1.07
CA GLU A 117 -11.16 3.25 -1.09
C GLU A 117 -9.73 3.36 -1.67
N MET A 118 -8.83 2.41 -1.36
CA MET A 118 -7.49 2.34 -1.98
C MET A 118 -7.58 2.15 -3.49
N ASN A 119 -8.40 1.19 -3.95
CA ASN A 119 -8.61 0.94 -5.37
C ASN A 119 -9.27 2.15 -6.06
N SER A 120 -10.17 2.84 -5.36
CA SER A 120 -10.82 4.05 -5.89
C SER A 120 -9.81 5.16 -6.13
N LEU A 121 -8.82 5.35 -5.23
CA LEU A 121 -7.73 6.29 -5.48
C LEU A 121 -6.85 5.84 -6.65
N LEU A 122 -6.48 4.56 -6.75
CA LEU A 122 -5.69 4.05 -7.88
C LEU A 122 -6.39 4.27 -9.23
N VAL A 123 -7.72 4.12 -9.30
CA VAL A 123 -8.52 4.45 -10.50
C VAL A 123 -8.43 5.95 -10.82
N GLN A 124 -8.50 6.82 -9.81
CA GLN A 124 -8.38 8.27 -10.00
C GLN A 124 -6.98 8.69 -10.48
N LEU A 125 -5.95 7.90 -10.18
CA LEU A 125 -4.58 8.14 -10.63
C LEU A 125 -4.34 7.72 -12.09
N LEU A 126 -5.22 6.92 -12.71
CA LEU A 126 -5.04 6.43 -14.08
C LEU A 126 -4.69 7.55 -15.09
N PRO A 127 -5.42 8.69 -15.15
CA PRO A 127 -5.11 9.75 -16.11
C PRO A 127 -3.76 10.42 -15.85
N LEU A 128 -3.33 10.52 -14.59
CA LEU A 128 -2.06 11.13 -14.21
C LEU A 128 -0.86 10.32 -14.73
N TYR A 129 -1.00 9.00 -14.73
CA TYR A 129 0.02 8.07 -15.23
C TYR A 129 -0.21 7.60 -16.68
N ARG A 130 -1.16 8.23 -17.39
CA ARG A 130 -1.58 7.87 -18.76
C ARG A 130 -2.05 6.42 -18.90
N CYS A 131 -2.52 5.81 -17.82
CA CYS A 131 -3.00 4.45 -17.81
C CYS A 131 -4.48 4.39 -18.20
N VAL A 132 -4.90 3.27 -18.81
CA VAL A 132 -6.28 3.08 -19.26
C VAL A 132 -7.13 2.23 -18.32
N LYS A 133 -6.50 1.43 -17.46
CA LYS A 133 -7.21 0.60 -16.48
C LYS A 133 -6.38 0.28 -15.25
N LEU A 134 -7.09 -0.04 -14.17
CA LEU A 134 -6.56 -0.71 -13.00
C LEU A 134 -6.71 -2.22 -13.18
N ARG A 135 -5.67 -2.98 -12.84
CA ARG A 135 -5.64 -4.43 -12.88
C ARG A 135 -5.16 -4.97 -11.54
N ASP A 136 -5.83 -6.01 -11.07
CA ASP A 136 -5.42 -6.84 -9.94
C ASP A 136 -4.79 -8.14 -10.48
#